data_AF-A0A7R9JJ69-F1
#
_entry.id   AF-A0A7R9JJ69-F1
#
_cell.length_a   1.000
_cell.length_b   1.000
_cell.length_c   1.000
_cell.angle_alpha   90.00
_cell.angle_beta   90.00
_cell.angle_gamma   90.00
#
_symmetry.space_group_name_H-M   'P 1'
#
loop_
_entity.id
_entity.type
_entity.pdbx_description
1 polymer ?
#
loop_
_entity_poly.entity_id
_entity_poly.type
_entity_poly.pdbx_seq_one_letter_code
_entity_poly.pdbx_strand_id
1 'polypeptide(L)'
;MLEDPSILGKAISPTMSEDESDIESLHSFHYSPKAVDIPSAIRLAKRLYMLDGFKKSDVSRHLSKNNDFSRVVAEEYLKYFTFEADTLDIALRKFLKQFSLTGETQERERVLVHFSKRYLDCNPGTFN
;
A
#
# COMPACT_ATOMS: atom_id res chain seq x y z
N MET A 1 54.24 -27.88 -34.31
CA MET A 1 53.38 -28.40 -33.24
C MET A 1 53.14 -27.26 -32.27
N LEU A 2 51.87 -26.91 -32.10
CA LEU A 2 51.36 -26.01 -31.08
C LEU A 2 51.38 -26.74 -29.73
N GLU A 3 51.84 -26.09 -28.66
CA GLU A 3 51.15 -25.83 -27.37
C GLU A 3 52.17 -25.32 -26.32
N ASP A 4 51.67 -24.39 -25.50
CA ASP A 4 52.27 -23.31 -24.67
C ASP A 4 52.78 -23.81 -23.27
N PRO A 5 53.05 -22.97 -22.24
CA PRO A 5 53.76 -21.68 -22.10
C PRO A 5 54.83 -21.75 -20.97
N SER A 6 55.80 -20.84 -20.93
CA SER A 6 56.64 -20.67 -19.73
C SER A 6 56.90 -19.22 -19.34
N ILE A 7 56.24 -18.84 -18.25
CA ILE A 7 56.74 -18.08 -17.10
C ILE A 7 57.09 -16.60 -17.33
N LEU A 8 56.28 -15.73 -16.72
CA LEU A 8 56.80 -14.55 -16.02
C LEU A 8 56.27 -14.56 -14.59
N GLY A 9 57.18 -14.71 -13.63
CA GLY A 9 56.90 -14.70 -12.20
C GLY A 9 57.05 -13.34 -11.54
N LYS A 10 56.26 -13.12 -10.49
CA LYS A 10 56.48 -12.39 -9.21
C LYS A 10 55.10 -11.95 -8.69
N ALA A 11 54.72 -12.00 -7.41
CA ALA A 11 55.39 -12.34 -6.17
C ALA A 11 54.30 -12.79 -5.15
N ILE A 12 54.71 -13.46 -4.08
CA ILE A 12 53.87 -13.95 -2.98
C ILE A 12 53.64 -12.84 -1.95
N SER A 13 52.40 -12.69 -1.45
CA SER A 13 52.08 -12.43 -0.04
C SER A 13 50.62 -12.78 0.26
N PRO A 14 50.29 -13.13 1.53
CA PRO A 14 49.18 -14.03 1.87
C PRO A 14 47.90 -13.30 2.31
N THR A 15 46.76 -13.99 2.15
CA THR A 15 45.51 -13.96 2.92
C THR A 15 45.19 -12.70 3.74
N MET A 16 44.08 -12.03 3.42
CA MET A 16 42.99 -11.77 4.38
C MET A 16 41.66 -11.69 3.60
N SER A 17 40.73 -12.55 4.01
CA SER A 17 39.28 -12.38 3.94
C SER A 17 38.86 -11.05 4.57
N GLU A 18 37.59 -10.63 4.34
CA GLU A 18 36.93 -9.38 4.80
C GLU A 18 36.94 -8.36 3.65
N ASP A 19 35.86 -8.11 2.89
CA ASP A 19 34.54 -7.65 3.33
C ASP A 19 33.42 -8.09 2.35
N GLU A 20 32.88 -9.30 2.54
CA GLU A 20 31.61 -9.70 1.89
C GLU A 20 30.41 -9.53 2.85
N SER A 21 30.66 -9.05 4.09
CA SER A 21 29.66 -8.82 5.14
C SER A 21 28.81 -7.56 4.96
N ASP A 22 29.26 -6.62 4.13
CA ASP A 22 28.54 -5.35 3.91
C ASP A 22 27.43 -5.46 2.85
N ILE A 23 27.50 -6.44 1.95
CA ILE A 23 26.47 -6.61 0.92
C ILE A 23 25.25 -7.40 1.44
N GLU A 24 25.44 -8.23 2.47
CA GLU A 24 24.36 -8.98 3.14
C GLU A 24 23.61 -8.09 4.16
N SER A 25 24.28 -7.08 4.73
CA SER A 25 23.66 -6.08 5.61
C SER A 25 22.64 -5.19 4.90
N LEU A 26 22.72 -5.04 3.58
CA LEU A 26 21.70 -4.36 2.78
C LEU A 26 20.43 -5.20 2.54
N HIS A 27 20.53 -6.53 2.68
CA HIS A 27 19.37 -7.43 2.67
C HIS A 27 18.73 -7.59 4.06
N SER A 28 19.42 -7.13 5.11
CA SER A 28 18.96 -7.18 6.51
C SER A 28 18.10 -5.98 6.94
N PHE A 29 17.67 -5.14 5.99
CA PHE A 29 16.40 -4.43 6.14
C PHE A 29 15.25 -5.44 6.01
N HIS A 30 15.22 -6.43 6.91
CA HIS A 30 13.98 -7.02 7.33
C HIS A 30 13.10 -5.85 7.78
N TYR A 31 12.25 -5.41 6.88
CA TYR A 31 11.12 -4.55 7.18
C TYR A 31 10.30 -5.36 8.18
N SER A 32 10.60 -5.20 9.47
CA SER A 32 9.72 -5.68 10.52
C SER A 32 8.39 -5.03 10.20
N PRO A 33 7.34 -5.81 9.88
CA PRO A 33 6.03 -5.23 9.63
C PRO A 33 5.66 -4.56 10.94
N LYS A 34 5.84 -3.24 11.03
CA LYS A 34 5.39 -2.48 12.19
C LYS A 34 3.90 -2.77 12.26
N ALA A 35 3.49 -3.44 13.34
CA ALA A 35 2.09 -3.75 13.55
C ALA A 35 1.28 -2.46 13.34
N VAL A 36 0.28 -2.50 12.46
CA VAL A 36 -0.55 -1.34 12.17
C VAL A 36 -1.35 -0.99 13.41
N ASP A 37 -1.30 0.26 13.86
CA ASP A 37 -2.14 0.76 14.96
C ASP A 37 -3.60 0.88 14.49
N ILE A 38 -4.35 -0.21 14.63
CA ILE A 38 -5.75 -0.31 14.23
C ILE A 38 -6.63 0.70 15.00
N PRO A 39 -6.53 0.88 16.33
CA PRO A 39 -7.30 1.90 17.04
C PRO A 39 -7.12 3.31 16.49
N SER A 40 -5.90 3.70 16.11
CA SER A 40 -5.67 5.01 15.49
C SER A 40 -6.26 5.10 14.08
N ALA A 41 -6.21 4.03 13.29
CA ALA A 41 -6.84 3.97 11.98
C ALA A 41 -8.36 4.15 12.06
N ILE A 42 -9.03 3.46 13.00
CA ILE A 42 -10.49 3.59 13.24
C ILE A 42 -10.87 5.03 13.61
N ARG A 43 -10.12 5.64 14.54
CA ARG A 43 -10.36 7.04 14.94
C ARG A 43 -10.21 8.00 13.78
N LEU A 44 -9.15 7.83 12.97
CA LEU A 44 -8.93 8.67 11.81
C LEU A 44 -10.04 8.49 10.77
N ALA A 45 -10.41 7.25 10.44
CA ALA A 45 -11.50 6.96 9.51
C ALA A 45 -12.82 7.64 9.91
N LYS A 46 -13.18 7.58 11.20
CA LYS A 46 -14.37 8.27 11.73
C LYS A 46 -14.29 9.78 11.49
N ARG A 47 -13.17 10.41 11.84
CA ARG A 47 -12.97 11.86 11.69
C ARG A 47 -12.97 12.29 10.22
N LEU A 48 -12.37 11.48 9.33
CA LEU A 48 -12.40 11.71 7.89
C LEU A 48 -13.84 11.65 7.35
N TYR A 49 -14.64 10.66 7.76
CA TYR A 49 -16.04 10.53 7.32
C TYR A 49 -16.92 11.68 7.80
N MET A 50 -16.75 12.10 9.06
CA MET A 50 -17.48 13.23 9.64
C MET A 50 -16.94 14.60 9.22
N LEU A 51 -15.84 14.64 8.44
CA LEU A 51 -15.09 15.85 8.10
C LEU A 51 -14.70 16.69 9.33
N ASP A 52 -14.40 16.03 10.45
CA ASP A 52 -14.01 16.66 11.72
C ASP A 52 -12.57 17.19 11.66
N GLY A 53 -12.44 18.44 11.23
CA GLY A 53 -11.16 19.12 11.00
C GLY A 53 -10.50 18.76 9.66
N PHE A 54 -11.26 18.21 8.72
CA PHE A 54 -10.76 17.77 7.41
C PHE A 54 -11.61 18.32 6.25
N LYS A 55 -10.97 18.52 5.09
CA LYS A 55 -11.65 18.76 3.81
C LYS A 55 -11.73 17.46 3.01
N LYS A 56 -12.60 17.40 2.01
CA LYS A 56 -12.71 16.24 1.10
C LYS A 56 -11.40 15.88 0.41
N SER A 57 -10.58 16.88 0.07
CA SER A 57 -9.23 16.67 -0.49
C SER A 57 -8.29 15.94 0.46
N ASP A 58 -8.46 16.12 1.78
CA ASP A 58 -7.65 15.44 2.79
C ASP A 58 -8.06 13.97 2.89
N VAL A 59 -9.35 13.67 2.80
CA VAL A 59 -9.85 12.29 2.70
C VAL A 59 -9.14 11.57 1.55
N SER A 60 -9.14 12.16 0.35
CA SER A 60 -8.46 11.59 -0.82
C SER A 60 -6.98 11.33 -0.57
N ARG A 61 -6.27 12.32 -0.01
CA ARG A 61 -4.85 12.19 0.34
C ARG A 61 -4.58 11.12 1.38
N HIS A 62 -5.49 10.90 2.33
CA HIS A 62 -5.33 9.89 3.36
C HIS A 62 -5.59 8.49 2.87
N LEU A 63 -6.59 8.29 1.99
CA LEU A 63 -6.99 6.97 1.52
C LEU A 63 -6.16 6.48 0.32
N SER A 64 -5.56 7.39 -0.46
CA SER A 64 -4.84 7.02 -1.69
C SER A 64 -3.39 6.55 -1.46
N LYS A 65 -2.85 6.61 -0.24
CA LYS A 65 -1.45 6.26 0.02
C LYS A 65 -1.23 4.76 -0.09
N ASN A 66 -0.08 4.38 -0.65
CA ASN A 66 0.34 2.99 -0.74
C ASN A 66 1.09 2.56 0.53
N ASN A 67 0.37 2.35 1.63
CA ASN A 67 0.91 1.75 2.85
C ASN A 67 -0.18 1.06 3.68
N ASP A 68 0.24 0.21 4.62
CA ASP A 68 -0.68 -0.62 5.40
C ASP A 68 -1.64 0.19 6.27
N PHE A 69 -1.18 1.29 6.87
CA PHE A 69 -2.03 2.15 7.69
C PHE A 69 -3.14 2.81 6.86
N SER A 70 -2.80 3.36 5.69
CA SER A 70 -3.75 3.94 4.74
C SER A 70 -4.79 2.93 4.28
N ARG A 71 -4.35 1.69 4.02
CA ARG A 71 -5.23 0.59 3.65
C ARG A 71 -6.27 0.30 4.74
N VAL A 72 -5.83 0.19 6.00
CA VAL A 72 -6.74 -0.01 7.14
C VAL A 72 -7.68 1.20 7.32
N VAL A 73 -7.18 2.43 7.21
CA VAL A 73 -8.02 3.63 7.30
C VAL A 73 -9.09 3.64 6.21
N ALA A 74 -8.77 3.24 4.98
CA ALA A 74 -9.74 3.14 3.89
C ALA A 74 -10.80 2.07 4.18
N GLU A 75 -10.40 0.89 4.65
CA GLU A 75 -11.34 -0.18 5.03
C GLU A 75 -12.29 0.29 6.15
N GLU A 76 -11.78 0.92 7.20
CA GLU A 76 -12.61 1.46 8.28
C GLU A 76 -13.48 2.64 7.83
N TYR A 77 -13.00 3.49 6.91
CA TYR A 77 -13.77 4.61 6.36
C TYR A 77 -14.96 4.10 5.54
N LEU A 78 -14.77 3.06 4.74
CA LEU A 78 -15.82 2.50 3.89
C LEU A 78 -16.94 1.80 4.69
N LYS A 79 -16.68 1.37 5.92
CA LYS A 79 -17.73 0.79 6.80
C LYS A 79 -18.85 1.78 7.15
N TYR A 80 -18.60 3.09 7.06
CA TYR A 80 -19.63 4.11 7.26
C TYR A 80 -20.57 4.30 6.05
N PHE A 81 -20.35 3.55 4.98
CA PHE A 81 -21.26 3.49 3.84
C PHE A 81 -22.11 2.21 3.91
N THR A 82 -23.42 2.40 3.78
CA THR A 82 -24.44 1.35 3.66
C THR A 82 -24.83 1.31 2.19
N PHE A 83 -24.44 0.24 1.50
CA PHE A 83 -24.70 0.01 0.07
C PHE A 83 -25.68 -1.15 -0.18
N GLU A 84 -26.22 -1.73 0.87
CA GLU A 84 -27.20 -2.81 0.83
C GLU A 84 -28.39 -2.36 -0.04
N ALA A 85 -28.75 -3.20 -1.01
CA ALA A 85 -29.83 -2.96 -1.98
C ALA A 85 -29.65 -1.75 -2.92
N ASP A 86 -28.51 -1.06 -2.89
CA ASP A 86 -28.15 -0.10 -3.93
C ASP A 86 -27.66 -0.82 -5.17
N THR A 87 -28.01 -0.32 -6.36
CA THR A 87 -27.29 -0.66 -7.59
C THR A 87 -25.89 -0.03 -7.56
N LEU A 88 -24.96 -0.57 -8.36
CA LEU A 88 -23.56 -0.12 -8.38
C LEU A 88 -23.44 1.39 -8.65
N ASP A 89 -24.24 1.92 -9.56
CA ASP A 89 -24.22 3.34 -9.90
C ASP A 89 -24.74 4.23 -8.76
N ILE A 90 -25.75 3.77 -8.01
CA ILE A 90 -26.27 4.48 -6.83
C ILE A 90 -25.21 4.50 -5.73
N ALA A 91 -24.62 3.34 -5.42
CA ALA A 91 -23.55 3.22 -4.42
C ALA A 91 -22.34 4.09 -4.80
N LEU A 92 -21.92 4.06 -6.07
CA LEU A 92 -20.81 4.88 -6.57
C LEU A 92 -21.12 6.37 -6.44
N ARG A 93 -22.33 6.83 -6.79
CA ARG A 93 -22.74 8.23 -6.60
C ARG A 93 -22.75 8.62 -5.12
N LYS A 94 -23.19 7.75 -4.21
CA LYS A 94 -23.13 8.00 -2.76
C LYS A 94 -21.69 8.14 -2.29
N PHE A 95 -20.80 7.27 -2.74
CA PHE A 95 -19.38 7.34 -2.43
C PHE A 95 -18.73 8.63 -2.93
N LEU A 96 -18.91 8.97 -4.21
CA LEU A 96 -18.32 10.15 -4.85
C LEU A 96 -18.91 11.48 -4.38
N LYS A 97 -20.06 11.48 -3.69
CA LYS A 97 -20.56 12.67 -3.00
C LYS A 97 -19.70 13.03 -1.79
N GLN A 98 -19.16 12.05 -1.08
CA GLN A 98 -18.30 12.28 0.09
C GLN A 98 -16.82 12.36 -0.27
N PHE A 99 -16.40 11.61 -1.30
CA PHE A 99 -15.02 11.47 -1.71
C PHE A 99 -14.71 12.22 -3.01
N SER A 100 -13.63 13.01 -3.02
CA SER A 100 -13.16 13.65 -4.25
C SER A 100 -12.15 12.74 -4.98
N LEU A 101 -12.49 12.24 -6.17
CA LEU A 101 -11.56 11.50 -7.04
C LEU A 101 -10.49 12.45 -7.62
N THR A 102 -9.48 12.76 -6.81
CA THR A 102 -8.33 13.59 -7.17
C THR A 102 -7.06 12.76 -7.10
N GLY A 103 -6.01 13.19 -7.81
CA GLY A 103 -4.73 12.49 -7.84
C GLY A 103 -4.47 11.77 -9.17
N GLU A 104 -3.40 10.99 -9.22
CA GLU A 104 -3.02 10.20 -10.39
C GLU A 104 -3.94 8.97 -10.58
N THR A 105 -3.88 8.34 -11.76
CA THR A 105 -4.68 7.14 -12.07
C THR A 105 -4.53 6.06 -11.00
N GLN A 106 -3.30 5.76 -10.57
CA GLN A 106 -3.02 4.74 -9.56
C GLN A 106 -3.59 5.09 -8.18
N GLU A 107 -3.63 6.37 -7.81
CA GLU A 107 -4.20 6.83 -6.55
C GLU A 107 -5.71 6.63 -6.52
N ARG A 108 -6.38 6.93 -7.63
CA ARG A 108 -7.82 6.74 -7.79
C ARG A 108 -8.20 5.27 -7.77
N GLU A 109 -7.45 4.44 -8.50
CA GLU A 109 -7.67 2.99 -8.55
C GLU A 109 -7.58 2.35 -7.16
N ARG A 110 -6.57 2.70 -6.35
CA ARG A 110 -6.44 2.17 -4.98
C ARG A 110 -7.68 2.42 -4.13
N VAL A 111 -8.25 3.62 -4.20
CA VAL A 111 -9.46 3.94 -3.44
C VAL A 111 -10.68 3.21 -4.00
N LEU A 112 -10.78 3.08 -5.32
CA LEU A 112 -11.87 2.35 -5.97
C LEU A 112 -11.86 0.85 -5.62
N VAL A 113 -10.69 0.24 -5.41
CA VAL A 113 -10.61 -1.15 -4.91
C VAL A 113 -11.32 -1.31 -3.56
N HIS A 114 -11.14 -0.36 -2.64
CA HIS A 114 -11.82 -0.39 -1.35
C HIS A 114 -13.33 -0.18 -1.47
N PHE A 115 -13.77 0.73 -2.34
CA PHE A 115 -15.18 0.90 -2.65
C PHE A 115 -15.80 -0.40 -3.18
N SER A 116 -15.15 -1.04 -4.17
CA SER A 116 -15.63 -2.29 -4.77
C SER A 116 -15.76 -3.42 -3.75
N LYS A 117 -14.76 -3.59 -2.87
CA LYS A 117 -14.80 -4.57 -1.78
C LYS A 117 -16.01 -4.32 -0.87
N ARG A 118 -16.21 -3.07 -0.42
CA ARG A 118 -17.36 -2.72 0.44
C ARG A 118 -18.70 -2.95 -0.27
N TYR A 119 -18.80 -2.62 -1.56
CA TYR A 119 -20.02 -2.85 -2.32
C TYR A 119 -20.38 -4.35 -2.39
N LEU A 120 -19.38 -5.21 -2.65
CA LEU A 120 -19.55 -6.66 -2.68
C LEU A 120 -19.91 -7.23 -1.30
N ASP A 121 -19.29 -6.73 -0.23
CA ASP A 121 -19.60 -7.14 1.15
C ASP A 121 -21.06 -6.83 1.50
N CYS A 122 -21.60 -5.70 1.04
CA CYS A 122 -23.01 -5.31 1.24
C CYS A 122 -23.98 -6.05 0.29
N ASN A 123 -23.50 -6.56 -0.84
CA ASN A 123 -24.33 -7.13 -1.90
C ASN A 123 -23.75 -8.48 -2.40
N PRO A 124 -23.74 -9.52 -1.54
CA PRO A 124 -23.21 -10.83 -1.90
C PRO A 124 -24.01 -11.45 -3.05
N GLY A 125 -23.30 -12.00 -4.05
CA GLY A 125 -23.92 -12.69 -5.19
C GLY A 125 -24.48 -11.78 -6.30
N THR A 126 -24.28 -10.46 -6.23
CA THR A 126 -24.68 -9.53 -7.30
C THR A 126 -23.87 -9.68 -8.59
N PHE A 127 -22.62 -10.12 -8.49
CA PHE A 127 -21.79 -10.42 -9.65
C PHE A 127 -21.38 -11.90 -9.57
N ASN A 128 -21.80 -12.67 -10.57
CA ASN A 128 -21.41 -14.05 -10.86
C ASN A 128 -21.11 -14.16 -12.35
#